data_AF-A0A3C1CGS5-F1
#
_entry.id   AF-A0A3C1CGS5-F1
#
_cell.length_a   1.000
_cell.length_b   1.000
_cell.length_c   1.000
_cell.angle_alpha   90.00
_cell.angle_beta   90.00
_cell.angle_gamma   90.00
#
_symmetry.space_group_name_H-M   'P 1'
#
loop_
_entity.id
_entity.type
_entity.pdbx_description
1 polymer ?
#
loop_
_entity_poly.entity_id
_entity_poly.type
_entity_poly.pdbx_seq_one_letter_code
_entity_poly.pdbx_strand_id
1 'polypeptide(L)'
;MTATRSFADALAAFEGRPAGAGVEAPDPVNQPMIRHWVEAMGDENPVYVDDAAARRAGFSGVVAPATMLQAWTMRGYRRSLEIERSRRDEAGGEQAGAEQAGGGQAGAGQPCAEQEPDALEELFALLDAQGFTSVVATDCEQDYRRPLVLGDRLRATSVIETVSPEKRTALGAGHFVTTRTDYTDQAGAVVAVMRFRILRFRPNEMVPVDNPERQRPLRPRPAITRDTAFFFEGAKTGKLLAQRCSNCGRLRHPPAPSCRWCRSLEWEPQELSGRGTLFSYVVVHHPQVPAFDYPLVVGVAELEEGTRLVADVVGVDPGDVHIGMPIDTELLPVDPELTLPVFKPRTARPPRGERA
;
A
#
# COMPACT_ATOMS: atom_id res chain seq x y z
N MET A 1 -39.06 -24.65 22.78
CA MET A 1 -38.38 -24.73 21.47
C MET A 1 -37.99 -23.31 21.08
N THR A 2 -36.79 -22.90 21.47
CA THR A 2 -36.24 -21.56 21.18
C THR A 2 -35.81 -21.56 19.71
N ALA A 3 -36.44 -20.73 18.88
CA ALA A 3 -36.09 -20.61 17.47
C ALA A 3 -34.63 -20.14 17.35
N THR A 4 -33.80 -20.90 16.66
CA THR A 4 -32.42 -20.52 16.34
C THR A 4 -32.46 -19.24 15.51
N ARG A 5 -31.91 -18.13 16.03
CA ARG A 5 -31.77 -16.87 15.28
C ARG A 5 -31.02 -17.14 13.97
N SER A 6 -31.49 -16.59 12.85
CA SER A 6 -30.74 -16.69 11.60
C SER A 6 -29.46 -15.84 11.70
N PHE A 7 -28.44 -16.18 10.91
CA PHE A 7 -27.20 -15.39 10.86
C PHE A 7 -27.47 -13.92 10.50
N ALA A 8 -28.41 -13.67 9.59
CA ALA A 8 -28.85 -12.31 9.25
C ALA A 8 -29.45 -11.56 10.45
N ASP A 9 -30.27 -12.23 11.28
CA ASP A 9 -30.83 -11.63 12.49
C ASP A 9 -29.75 -11.32 13.54
N ALA A 10 -28.71 -12.17 13.61
CA ALA A 10 -27.57 -11.94 14.49
C ALA A 10 -26.76 -10.70 14.07
N LEU A 11 -26.55 -10.51 12.75
CA LEU A 11 -25.89 -9.31 12.23
C LEU A 11 -26.74 -8.04 12.41
N ALA A 12 -28.05 -8.12 12.14
CA ALA A 12 -28.97 -7.00 12.31
C ALA A 12 -29.06 -6.52 13.78
N ALA A 13 -28.82 -7.39 14.76
CA ALA A 13 -28.77 -7.03 16.16
C ALA A 13 -27.62 -6.06 16.52
N PHE A 14 -26.65 -5.85 15.62
CA PHE A 14 -25.59 -4.85 15.80
C PHE A 14 -26.00 -3.44 15.40
N GLU A 15 -27.05 -3.27 14.59
CA GLU A 15 -27.50 -1.96 14.14
C GLU A 15 -27.94 -1.08 15.32
N GLY A 16 -27.51 0.17 15.32
CA GLY A 16 -27.73 1.14 16.40
C GLY A 16 -26.81 1.01 17.61
N ARG A 17 -26.01 -0.06 17.73
CA ARG A 17 -25.02 -0.18 18.80
C ARG A 17 -23.88 0.83 18.60
N PRO A 18 -23.31 1.39 19.68
CA PRO A 18 -22.02 2.08 19.61
C PRO A 18 -20.98 1.12 19.01
N ALA A 19 -20.27 1.57 17.98
CA ALA A 19 -19.27 0.75 17.30
C ALA A 19 -18.09 0.41 18.24
N GLY A 20 -17.79 1.31 19.17
CA GLY A 20 -16.79 1.15 20.21
C GLY A 20 -16.74 2.36 21.12
N ALA A 21 -15.74 2.41 22.01
CA ALA A 21 -15.49 3.60 22.81
C ALA A 21 -15.19 4.82 21.90
N GLY A 22 -15.74 5.98 22.26
CA GLY A 22 -15.43 7.24 21.54
C GLY A 22 -13.94 7.57 21.63
N VAL A 23 -13.36 8.01 20.53
CA VAL A 23 -11.92 8.29 20.40
C VAL A 23 -11.67 9.79 20.53
N GLU A 24 -10.80 10.19 21.44
CA GLU A 24 -10.27 11.54 21.49
C GLU A 24 -9.09 11.68 20.53
N ALA A 25 -9.06 12.78 19.78
CA ALA A 25 -7.93 13.13 18.95
C ALA A 25 -6.66 13.28 19.82
N PRO A 26 -5.53 12.64 19.48
CA PRO A 26 -4.31 12.74 20.25
C PRO A 26 -3.77 14.18 20.32
N ASP A 27 -4.00 14.96 19.26
CA ASP A 27 -3.55 16.34 19.14
C ASP A 27 -4.74 17.24 18.79
N PRO A 28 -4.76 18.50 19.28
CA PRO A 28 -5.65 19.50 18.74
C PRO A 28 -5.32 19.74 17.26
N VAL A 29 -6.28 20.28 16.51
CA VAL A 29 -6.06 20.77 15.15
C VAL A 29 -4.89 21.75 15.17
N ASN A 30 -3.83 21.45 14.44
CA ASN A 30 -2.55 22.17 14.54
C ASN A 30 -1.92 22.46 13.18
N GLN A 31 -1.20 23.58 13.12
CA GLN A 31 -0.56 24.07 11.90
C GLN A 31 0.48 23.10 11.32
N PRO A 32 1.34 22.44 12.13
CA PRO A 32 2.33 21.50 11.59
C PRO A 32 1.71 20.35 10.80
N MET A 33 0.66 19.71 11.33
CA MET A 33 -0.03 18.63 10.64
C MET A 33 -0.75 19.12 9.37
N ILE A 34 -1.40 20.29 9.42
CA ILE A 34 -2.04 20.89 8.24
C ILE A 34 -1.00 21.13 7.14
N ARG A 35 0.13 21.74 7.48
CA ARG A 35 1.22 22.03 6.53
C ARG A 35 1.71 20.74 5.84
N HIS A 36 2.01 19.70 6.62
CA HIS A 36 2.48 18.43 6.06
C HIS A 36 1.44 17.75 5.18
N TRP A 37 0.17 17.83 5.56
CA TRP A 37 -0.90 17.27 4.77
C TRP A 37 -1.03 17.99 3.42
N VAL A 38 -1.07 19.33 3.40
CA VAL A 38 -1.22 20.09 2.15
C VAL A 38 0.00 19.94 1.24
N GLU A 39 1.21 19.86 1.81
CA GLU A 39 2.44 19.54 1.05
C GLU A 39 2.36 18.16 0.38
N ALA A 40 1.90 17.14 1.12
CA ALA A 40 1.78 15.78 0.59
C ALA A 40 0.68 15.64 -0.47
N MET A 41 -0.41 16.39 -0.32
CA MET A 41 -1.55 16.37 -1.25
C MET A 41 -1.36 17.31 -2.44
N GLY A 42 -0.38 18.20 -2.41
CA GLY A 42 -0.17 19.22 -3.43
C GLY A 42 -1.27 20.29 -3.46
N ASP A 43 -1.92 20.56 -2.32
CA ASP A 43 -2.99 21.55 -2.21
C ASP A 43 -2.40 22.92 -1.84
N GLU A 44 -2.39 23.84 -2.80
CA GLU A 44 -1.80 25.17 -2.62
C GLU A 44 -2.78 26.23 -2.09
N ASN A 45 -3.98 25.84 -1.64
CA ASN A 45 -4.96 26.79 -1.17
C ASN A 45 -4.44 27.57 0.07
N PRO A 46 -4.27 28.91 -0.01
CA PRO A 46 -3.56 29.67 1.00
C PRO A 46 -4.30 29.76 2.33
N VAL A 47 -5.61 29.49 2.38
CA VAL A 47 -6.40 29.57 3.63
C VAL A 47 -5.97 28.55 4.70
N TYR A 48 -5.19 27.54 4.31
CA TYR A 48 -4.69 26.49 5.19
C TYR A 48 -3.34 26.83 5.85
N VAL A 49 -2.63 27.84 5.34
CA VAL A 49 -1.25 28.16 5.77
C VAL A 49 -0.97 29.64 5.99
N ASP A 50 -1.83 30.54 5.49
CA ASP A 50 -1.72 31.99 5.65
C ASP A 50 -2.98 32.54 6.35
N ASP A 51 -2.80 33.04 7.57
CA ASP A 51 -3.87 33.63 8.39
C ASP A 51 -4.52 34.84 7.72
N ALA A 52 -3.75 35.68 7.04
CA ALA A 52 -4.26 36.85 6.36
C ALA A 52 -5.10 36.45 5.14
N ALA A 53 -4.69 35.40 4.42
CA ALA A 53 -5.48 34.84 3.32
C ALA A 53 -6.80 34.24 3.81
N ALA A 54 -6.76 33.47 4.89
CA ALA A 54 -7.95 32.88 5.49
C ALA A 54 -8.95 33.94 5.96
N ARG A 55 -8.48 35.02 6.60
CA ARG A 55 -9.34 36.14 7.00
C ARG A 55 -9.94 36.89 5.81
N ARG A 56 -9.16 37.11 4.74
CA ARG A 56 -9.69 37.71 3.49
C ARG A 56 -10.79 36.85 2.86
N ALA A 57 -10.72 35.53 3.04
CA ALA A 57 -11.73 34.58 2.58
C ALA A 57 -12.95 34.48 3.51
N GLY A 58 -12.99 35.22 4.63
CA GLY A 58 -14.12 35.27 5.56
C GLY A 58 -14.03 34.29 6.74
N PHE A 59 -12.90 33.61 6.92
CA PHE A 59 -12.65 32.78 8.11
C PHE A 59 -12.10 33.61 9.28
N SER A 60 -12.18 33.07 10.50
CA SER A 60 -11.60 33.71 11.69
C SER A 60 -10.07 33.66 11.74
N GLY A 61 -9.46 32.80 10.93
CA GLY A 61 -8.02 32.53 10.82
C GLY A 61 -7.81 31.26 10.00
N VAL A 62 -6.62 30.68 10.07
CA VAL A 62 -6.32 29.41 9.38
C VAL A 62 -7.33 28.32 9.74
N VAL A 63 -7.81 27.62 8.70
CA VAL A 63 -8.70 26.46 8.82
C VAL A 63 -7.99 25.20 8.38
N ALA A 64 -8.38 24.04 8.89
CA ALA A 64 -7.90 22.77 8.37
C ALA A 64 -8.63 22.42 7.06
N PRO A 65 -7.94 21.79 6.08
CA PRO A 65 -8.59 21.16 4.94
C PRO A 65 -9.68 20.18 5.42
N ALA A 66 -10.86 20.25 4.82
CA ALA A 66 -12.01 19.44 5.26
C ALA A 66 -11.72 17.93 5.21
N THR A 67 -10.96 17.51 4.20
CA THR A 67 -10.48 16.13 3.98
C THR A 67 -9.52 15.61 5.06
N MET A 68 -9.04 16.45 5.97
CA MET A 68 -8.25 16.02 7.13
C MET A 68 -9.10 15.50 8.30
N LEU A 69 -10.44 15.57 8.22
CA LEU A 69 -11.33 15.23 9.33
C LEU A 69 -10.95 13.94 10.06
N GLN A 70 -10.78 12.85 9.30
CA GLN A 70 -10.45 11.55 9.87
C GLN A 70 -9.02 11.50 10.42
N ALA A 71 -8.07 12.20 9.79
CA ALA A 71 -6.64 12.17 10.15
C ALA A 71 -6.40 12.59 11.61
N TRP A 72 -7.23 13.48 12.15
CA TRP A 72 -7.15 13.92 13.54
C TRP A 72 -7.49 12.84 14.56
N THR A 73 -8.26 11.82 14.19
CA THR A 73 -8.68 10.72 15.08
C THR A 73 -8.12 9.37 14.63
N MET A 74 -7.28 9.38 13.59
CA MET A 74 -6.61 8.18 13.14
C MET A 74 -5.69 7.66 14.23
N ARG A 75 -5.76 6.36 14.41
CA ARG A 75 -4.87 5.63 15.27
C ARG A 75 -3.42 5.76 14.81
N GLY A 76 -2.54 6.18 15.71
CA GLY A 76 -1.12 6.32 15.45
C GLY A 76 -0.37 4.99 15.25
N TYR A 77 0.79 5.07 14.61
CA TYR A 77 1.61 3.91 14.24
C TYR A 77 1.97 2.96 15.40
N ARG A 78 2.36 3.51 16.57
CA ARG A 78 2.70 2.69 17.75
C ARG A 78 1.54 1.78 18.15
N ARG A 79 0.34 2.36 18.27
CA ARG A 79 -0.84 1.60 18.61
C ARG A 79 -1.09 0.53 17.55
N SER A 80 -0.98 0.85 16.26
CA SER A 80 -1.10 -0.12 15.14
C SER A 80 -0.19 -1.35 15.32
N LEU A 81 1.09 -1.13 15.64
CA LEU A 81 2.04 -2.21 15.91
C LEU A 81 1.65 -3.09 17.11
N GLU A 82 1.06 -2.53 18.16
CA GLU A 82 0.64 -3.31 19.33
C GLU A 82 -0.44 -4.35 18.97
N ILE A 83 -1.43 -3.99 18.16
CA ILE A 83 -2.47 -4.96 17.75
C ILE A 83 -1.94 -5.95 16.73
N GLU A 84 -1.03 -5.55 15.85
CA GLU A 84 -0.38 -6.51 14.95
C GLU A 84 0.46 -7.55 15.71
N ARG A 85 0.99 -7.20 16.88
CA ARG A 85 1.67 -8.17 17.76
C ARG A 85 0.67 -9.06 18.47
N SER A 86 -0.39 -8.50 19.08
CA SER A 86 -1.40 -9.32 19.78
C SER A 86 -2.05 -10.35 18.86
N ARG A 87 -2.36 -9.98 17.60
CA ARG A 87 -2.89 -10.90 16.59
C ARG A 87 -1.91 -12.02 16.20
N ARG A 88 -0.60 -11.77 16.26
CA ARG A 88 0.43 -12.79 16.00
C ARG A 88 0.55 -13.75 17.16
N ASP A 89 0.49 -13.24 18.39
CA ASP A 89 0.56 -14.04 19.61
C ASP A 89 -0.67 -14.96 19.75
N GLU A 90 -1.87 -14.47 19.39
CA GLU A 90 -3.11 -15.25 19.37
C GLU A 90 -3.15 -16.32 18.26
N ALA A 91 -2.42 -16.13 17.16
CA ALA A 91 -2.38 -17.05 16.02
C ALA A 91 -1.43 -18.25 16.21
N GLY A 92 -0.68 -18.33 17.33
CA GLY A 92 0.17 -19.46 17.68
C GLY A 92 1.38 -19.65 16.76
N GLY A 93 2.51 -19.01 17.10
CA GLY A 93 3.79 -19.21 16.43
C GLY A 93 4.98 -19.22 17.40
N GLU A 94 5.35 -20.38 17.91
CA GLU A 94 6.72 -20.65 18.36
C GLU A 94 7.68 -20.56 17.15
N GLN A 95 8.57 -19.57 17.12
CA GLN A 95 10.04 -19.76 17.12
C GLN A 95 10.83 -18.46 16.87
N ALA A 96 11.60 -18.11 17.90
CA ALA A 96 13.01 -17.69 17.94
C ALA A 96 13.50 -16.46 17.14
N GLY A 97 14.00 -15.48 17.91
CA GLY A 97 14.88 -14.40 17.45
C GLY A 97 15.09 -13.33 18.50
N ALA A 98 15.44 -13.71 19.74
CA ALA A 98 15.74 -12.77 20.81
C ALA A 98 17.11 -12.10 20.58
N GLU A 99 17.11 -10.89 20.03
CA GLU A 99 18.21 -9.94 20.25
C GLU A 99 17.90 -9.12 21.50
N GLN A 100 18.66 -9.42 22.55
CA GLN A 100 18.70 -8.64 23.78
C GLN A 100 19.27 -7.24 23.48
N ALA A 101 18.45 -6.21 23.68
CA ALA A 101 18.92 -4.84 23.79
C ALA A 101 18.38 -4.21 25.09
N GLY A 102 19.30 -4.05 26.04
CA GLY A 102 19.35 -2.91 26.96
C GLY A 102 18.20 -2.72 27.94
N GLY A 103 18.42 -3.14 29.19
CA GLY A 103 17.57 -2.79 30.32
C GLY A 103 17.45 -1.28 30.51
N GLY A 104 16.22 -0.78 30.41
CA GLY A 104 15.77 0.51 30.92
C GLY A 104 14.47 0.28 31.65
N GLN A 105 14.44 0.57 32.95
CA GLN A 105 13.29 0.38 33.82
C GLN A 105 12.06 1.12 33.26
N ALA A 106 11.09 0.38 32.73
CA ALA A 106 9.77 0.89 32.43
C ALA A 106 9.02 1.08 33.77
N GLY A 107 8.75 2.33 34.11
CA GLY A 107 7.86 2.68 35.22
C GLY A 107 6.51 1.98 35.05
N ALA A 108 6.00 1.45 36.15
CA ALA A 108 4.74 0.74 36.22
C ALA A 108 3.60 1.59 35.63
N GLY A 109 3.19 1.25 34.40
CA GLY A 109 1.94 1.73 33.84
C GLY A 109 0.78 1.10 34.61
N GLN A 110 -0.16 1.93 35.04
CA GLN A 110 -1.40 1.51 35.68
C GLN A 110 -2.10 0.41 34.87
N PRO A 111 -2.74 -0.57 35.54
CA PRO A 111 -3.49 -1.60 34.85
C PRO A 111 -4.62 -0.95 34.05
N CYS A 112 -4.63 -1.16 32.73
CA CYS A 112 -5.77 -0.82 31.89
C CYS A 112 -7.00 -1.53 32.46
N ALA A 113 -8.00 -0.75 32.86
CA ALA A 113 -9.32 -1.26 33.18
C ALA A 113 -9.81 -2.12 32.00
N GLU A 114 -10.38 -3.28 32.31
CA GLU A 114 -11.01 -4.20 31.37
C GLU A 114 -12.04 -3.42 30.53
N GLN A 115 -11.66 -3.10 29.28
CA GLN A 115 -12.56 -2.46 28.33
C GLN A 115 -13.41 -3.57 27.70
N GLU A 116 -14.73 -3.45 27.78
CA GLU A 116 -15.62 -4.37 27.06
C GLU A 116 -15.32 -4.31 25.56
N PRO A 117 -15.35 -5.46 24.86
CA PRO A 117 -15.03 -5.52 23.44
C PRO A 117 -15.94 -4.60 22.63
N ASP A 118 -15.33 -3.83 21.72
CA ASP A 118 -16.02 -2.90 20.85
C ASP A 118 -17.03 -3.68 19.97
N ALA A 119 -18.29 -3.25 19.90
CA ALA A 119 -19.34 -3.99 19.18
C ALA A 119 -19.01 -4.21 17.69
N LEU A 120 -18.20 -3.31 17.10
CA LEU A 120 -17.71 -3.46 15.73
C LEU A 120 -16.67 -4.59 15.62
N GLU A 121 -15.81 -4.77 16.63
CA GLU A 121 -14.87 -5.89 16.68
C GLU A 121 -15.62 -7.22 16.86
N GLU A 122 -16.64 -7.27 17.72
CA GLU A 122 -17.53 -8.42 17.85
C GLU A 122 -18.22 -8.78 16.51
N LEU A 123 -18.76 -7.78 15.82
CA LEU A 123 -19.39 -7.96 14.50
C LEU A 123 -18.38 -8.54 13.49
N PHE A 124 -17.15 -8.01 13.48
CA PHE A 124 -16.12 -8.48 12.57
C PHE A 124 -15.64 -9.89 12.91
N ALA A 125 -15.49 -10.24 14.19
CA ALA A 125 -15.18 -11.59 14.62
C ALA A 125 -16.28 -12.59 14.22
N LEU A 126 -17.55 -12.19 14.32
CA LEU A 126 -18.69 -13.00 13.88
C LEU A 126 -18.67 -13.22 12.35
N LEU A 127 -18.32 -12.20 11.57
CA LEU A 127 -18.14 -12.30 10.12
C LEU A 127 -16.92 -13.15 9.74
N ASP A 128 -15.80 -13.01 10.46
CA ASP A 128 -14.58 -13.80 10.29
C ASP A 128 -14.85 -15.29 10.53
N ALA A 129 -15.61 -15.62 11.58
CA ALA A 129 -16.00 -17.00 11.90
C ALA A 129 -16.85 -17.66 10.81
N GLN A 130 -17.49 -16.87 9.93
CA GLN A 130 -18.22 -17.35 8.75
C GLN A 130 -17.41 -17.23 7.44
N GLY A 131 -16.12 -16.91 7.54
CA GLY A 131 -15.18 -16.84 6.41
C GLY A 131 -15.13 -15.49 5.68
N PHE A 132 -15.90 -14.47 6.12
CA PHE A 132 -15.87 -13.14 5.51
C PHE A 132 -14.66 -12.30 5.98
N THR A 133 -13.46 -12.84 5.76
CA THR A 133 -12.21 -12.33 6.32
C THR A 133 -11.63 -11.15 5.56
N SER A 134 -11.98 -10.99 4.28
CA SER A 134 -11.47 -9.91 3.46
C SER A 134 -12.30 -8.63 3.62
N VAL A 135 -11.65 -7.47 3.53
CA VAL A 135 -12.29 -6.17 3.71
C VAL A 135 -11.87 -5.19 2.61
N VAL A 136 -12.82 -4.39 2.14
CA VAL A 136 -12.55 -3.25 1.25
C VAL A 136 -13.47 -2.09 1.63
N ALA A 137 -12.94 -0.87 1.65
CA ALA A 137 -13.76 0.33 1.78
C ALA A 137 -14.44 0.62 0.44
N THR A 138 -15.75 0.84 0.46
CA THR A 138 -16.53 1.06 -0.78
C THR A 138 -17.01 2.50 -0.88
N ASP A 139 -17.34 3.15 0.23
CA ASP A 139 -17.90 4.50 0.23
C ASP A 139 -17.50 5.29 1.47
N CYS A 140 -17.32 6.59 1.30
CA CYS A 140 -17.07 7.55 2.36
C CYS A 140 -17.84 8.84 2.06
N GLU A 141 -18.82 9.16 2.88
CA GLU A 141 -19.58 10.41 2.83
C GLU A 141 -19.21 11.26 4.06
N GLN A 142 -18.86 12.52 3.85
CA GLN A 142 -18.53 13.45 4.94
C GLN A 142 -19.35 14.73 4.81
N ASP A 143 -20.03 15.11 5.89
CA ASP A 143 -20.81 16.34 6.04
C ASP A 143 -20.11 17.23 7.07
N TYR A 144 -19.66 18.40 6.63
CA TYR A 144 -18.92 19.36 7.46
C TYR A 144 -19.84 20.50 7.89
N ARG A 145 -20.12 20.60 9.18
CA ARG A 145 -21.02 21.63 9.75
C ARG A 145 -20.33 22.98 9.89
N ARG A 146 -19.03 22.96 10.12
CA ARG A 146 -18.14 24.13 10.05
C ARG A 146 -16.72 23.70 9.70
N PRO A 147 -15.88 24.61 9.17
CA PRO A 147 -14.45 24.39 9.11
C PRO A 147 -13.86 24.18 10.51
N LEU A 148 -12.85 23.33 10.58
CA LEU A 148 -12.04 23.15 11.78
C LEU A 148 -11.00 24.25 11.85
N VAL A 149 -10.75 24.79 13.04
CA VAL A 149 -9.76 25.85 13.27
C VAL A 149 -8.63 25.36 14.16
N LEU A 150 -7.49 26.05 14.11
CA LEU A 150 -6.37 25.75 14.99
C LEU A 150 -6.80 25.76 16.47
N GLY A 151 -6.44 24.70 17.20
CA GLY A 151 -6.77 24.52 18.61
C GLY A 151 -8.02 23.68 18.89
N ASP A 152 -8.87 23.40 17.90
CA ASP A 152 -10.03 22.52 18.07
C ASP A 152 -9.58 21.14 18.55
N ARG A 153 -10.25 20.60 19.59
CA ARG A 153 -10.03 19.24 20.09
C ARG A 153 -11.21 18.38 19.70
N LEU A 154 -10.95 17.38 18.87
CA LEU A 154 -11.99 16.53 18.33
C LEU A 154 -12.18 15.27 19.17
N ARG A 155 -13.44 14.86 19.28
CA ARG A 155 -13.83 13.53 19.73
C ARG A 155 -14.71 12.88 18.68
N ALA A 156 -14.38 11.66 18.29
CA ALA A 156 -15.15 10.88 17.33
C ALA A 156 -15.94 9.80 18.07
N THR A 157 -17.26 9.77 17.89
CA THR A 157 -18.12 8.70 18.42
C THR A 157 -18.83 8.01 17.27
N SER A 158 -18.75 6.68 17.24
CA SER A 158 -19.23 5.89 16.11
C SER A 158 -20.37 4.97 16.50
N VAL A 159 -21.34 4.81 15.60
CA VAL A 159 -22.43 3.82 15.71
C VAL A 159 -22.47 2.95 14.46
N ILE A 160 -22.81 1.68 14.63
CA ILE A 160 -23.08 0.77 13.52
C ILE A 160 -24.44 1.17 12.96
N GLU A 161 -24.47 1.88 11.82
CA GLU A 161 -25.71 2.44 11.28
C GLU A 161 -26.52 1.38 10.55
N THR A 162 -25.86 0.56 9.72
CA THR A 162 -26.51 -0.55 9.00
C THR A 162 -25.56 -1.72 8.77
N VAL A 163 -26.11 -2.94 8.72
CA VAL A 163 -25.44 -4.15 8.26
C VAL A 163 -26.32 -4.83 7.20
N SER A 164 -25.84 -4.89 5.96
CA SER A 164 -26.66 -5.44 4.87
C SER A 164 -26.83 -6.95 4.97
N PRO A 165 -27.90 -7.52 4.37
CA PRO A 165 -27.93 -8.93 4.00
C PRO A 165 -26.73 -9.33 3.13
N GLU A 166 -26.48 -10.63 2.99
CA GLU A 166 -25.42 -11.12 2.09
C GLU A 166 -25.72 -10.68 0.65
N LYS A 167 -24.70 -10.10 -0.01
CA LYS A 167 -24.76 -9.67 -1.41
C LYS A 167 -23.63 -10.33 -2.19
N ARG A 168 -23.93 -10.75 -3.42
CA ARG A 168 -22.90 -11.19 -4.37
C ARG A 168 -22.33 -9.97 -5.09
N THR A 169 -21.02 -9.83 -5.05
CA THR A 169 -20.26 -8.75 -5.70
C THR A 169 -19.21 -9.36 -6.65
N ALA A 170 -18.50 -8.50 -7.39
CA ALA A 170 -17.38 -8.95 -8.23
C ALA A 170 -16.23 -9.57 -7.40
N LEU A 171 -16.04 -9.14 -6.15
CA LEU A 171 -15.00 -9.64 -5.25
C LEU A 171 -15.40 -10.93 -4.52
N GLY A 172 -16.71 -11.22 -4.48
CA GLY A 172 -17.29 -12.40 -3.84
C GLY A 172 -18.56 -12.08 -3.06
N ALA A 173 -19.05 -13.07 -2.32
CA ALA A 173 -20.21 -12.91 -1.44
C ALA A 173 -19.79 -12.22 -0.14
N GLY A 174 -20.57 -11.22 0.31
CA GLY A 174 -20.22 -10.45 1.50
C GLY A 174 -21.33 -9.57 2.05
N HIS A 175 -21.03 -8.91 3.17
CA HIS A 175 -21.91 -8.00 3.89
C HIS A 175 -21.34 -6.59 3.89
N PHE A 176 -22.19 -5.60 3.63
CA PHE A 176 -21.82 -4.21 3.78
C PHE A 176 -22.08 -3.77 5.21
N VAL A 177 -21.09 -3.13 5.83
CA VAL A 177 -21.21 -2.54 7.16
C VAL A 177 -21.01 -1.04 7.02
N THR A 178 -22.03 -0.27 7.40
CA THR A 178 -21.97 1.20 7.39
C THR A 178 -21.84 1.69 8.82
N THR A 179 -20.79 2.44 9.11
CA THR A 179 -20.58 3.11 10.39
C THR A 179 -20.82 4.61 10.22
N ARG A 180 -21.60 5.22 11.13
CA ARG A 180 -21.72 6.67 11.22
C ARG A 180 -20.88 7.17 12.37
N THR A 181 -19.99 8.11 12.10
CA THR A 181 -19.12 8.77 13.08
C THR A 181 -19.51 10.23 13.21
N ASP A 182 -19.88 10.64 14.41
CA ASP A 182 -20.15 12.03 14.76
C ASP A 182 -18.89 12.61 15.41
N TYR A 183 -18.37 13.71 14.84
CA TYR A 183 -17.20 14.43 15.36
C TYR A 183 -17.67 15.64 16.14
N THR A 184 -17.28 15.73 17.42
CA THR A 184 -17.59 16.86 18.29
C THR A 184 -16.34 17.63 18.66
N ASP A 185 -16.47 18.94 18.87
CA ASP A 185 -15.41 19.77 19.44
C ASP A 185 -15.37 19.72 20.98
N GLN A 186 -14.45 20.48 21.57
CA GLN A 186 -14.28 20.63 23.02
C GLN A 186 -15.53 21.15 23.77
N ALA A 187 -16.46 21.80 23.08
CA ALA A 187 -17.72 22.27 23.66
C ALA A 187 -18.85 21.23 23.50
N GLY A 188 -18.58 20.09 22.87
CA GLY A 188 -19.55 19.05 22.57
C GLY A 188 -20.43 19.35 21.35
N ALA A 189 -20.11 20.39 20.57
CA ALA A 189 -20.86 20.71 19.36
C ALA A 189 -20.42 19.80 18.21
N VAL A 190 -21.38 19.26 17.44
CA VAL A 190 -21.08 18.43 16.27
C VAL A 190 -20.52 19.30 15.14
N VAL A 191 -19.28 19.04 14.76
CA VAL A 191 -18.56 19.80 13.71
C VAL A 191 -18.55 19.09 12.36
N ALA A 192 -18.65 17.76 12.37
CA ALA A 192 -18.78 16.97 11.15
C ALA A 192 -19.42 15.61 11.43
N VAL A 193 -19.97 14.99 10.39
CA VAL A 193 -20.51 13.62 10.41
C VAL A 193 -19.93 12.86 9.23
N MET A 194 -19.43 11.65 9.48
CA MET A 194 -18.90 10.76 8.44
C MET A 194 -19.72 9.47 8.39
N ARG A 195 -20.11 9.03 7.20
CA ARG A 195 -20.61 7.67 6.96
C ARG A 195 -19.56 6.93 6.15
N PHE A 196 -19.09 5.83 6.72
CA PHE A 196 -18.08 5.00 6.10
C PHE A 196 -18.63 3.60 5.89
N ARG A 197 -18.60 3.12 4.64
CA ARG A 197 -19.11 1.82 4.26
C ARG A 197 -17.96 0.92 3.81
N ILE A 198 -17.90 -0.25 4.43
CA ILE A 198 -16.99 -1.32 4.03
C ILE A 198 -17.77 -2.54 3.55
N LEU A 199 -17.13 -3.36 2.72
CA LEU A 199 -17.58 -4.69 2.36
C LEU A 199 -16.67 -5.71 3.07
N ARG A 200 -17.26 -6.57 3.89
CA ARG A 200 -16.62 -7.78 4.43
C ARG A 200 -17.04 -8.96 3.58
N PHE A 201 -16.11 -9.64 2.93
CA PHE A 201 -16.43 -10.63 1.90
C PHE A 201 -15.56 -11.88 1.99
N ARG A 202 -16.12 -12.99 1.49
CA ARG A 202 -15.37 -14.18 1.10
C ARG A 202 -14.81 -13.91 -0.29
N PRO A 203 -13.49 -13.87 -0.48
CA PRO A 203 -12.91 -13.83 -1.83
C PRO A 203 -13.53 -14.95 -2.65
N ASN A 204 -13.93 -14.67 -3.89
CA ASN A 204 -14.17 -15.76 -4.82
C ASN A 204 -12.94 -16.69 -4.80
N GLU A 205 -13.16 -18.00 -4.84
CA GLU A 205 -12.08 -18.92 -5.17
C GLU A 205 -11.40 -18.34 -6.42
N MET A 206 -10.10 -18.07 -6.31
CA MET A 206 -9.28 -17.91 -7.49
C MET A 206 -9.48 -19.21 -8.24
N VAL A 207 -10.33 -19.19 -9.27
CA VAL A 207 -10.39 -20.28 -10.22
C VAL A 207 -8.97 -20.37 -10.75
N PRO A 208 -8.23 -21.46 -10.47
CA PRO A 208 -6.95 -21.67 -11.12
C PRO A 208 -7.22 -21.49 -12.60
N VAL A 209 -6.43 -20.67 -13.29
CA VAL A 209 -6.63 -20.41 -14.71
C VAL A 209 -6.16 -21.62 -15.51
N ASP A 210 -6.51 -22.83 -15.07
CA ASP A 210 -6.35 -24.10 -15.76
C ASP A 210 -7.56 -24.34 -16.67
N ASN A 211 -7.97 -23.31 -17.42
CA ASN A 211 -8.67 -23.57 -18.66
C ASN A 211 -7.61 -23.61 -19.76
N PRO A 212 -7.22 -24.80 -20.27
CA PRO A 212 -6.24 -24.92 -21.33
C PRO A 212 -6.64 -24.20 -22.63
N GLU A 213 -7.89 -23.74 -22.75
CA GLU A 213 -8.38 -22.96 -23.89
C GLU A 213 -8.29 -21.43 -23.70
N ARG A 214 -8.08 -20.92 -22.47
CA ARG A 214 -7.93 -19.47 -22.25
C ARG A 214 -6.46 -19.09 -22.46
N GLN A 215 -6.20 -18.35 -23.54
CA GLN A 215 -4.90 -17.73 -23.77
C GLN A 215 -4.48 -16.92 -22.54
N ARG A 216 -3.27 -17.17 -22.05
CA ARG A 216 -2.66 -16.42 -20.95
C ARG A 216 -2.75 -14.92 -21.25
N PRO A 217 -3.34 -14.10 -20.37
CA PRO A 217 -3.46 -12.69 -20.63
C PRO A 217 -2.06 -12.06 -20.74
N LEU A 218 -1.94 -11.08 -21.63
CA LEU A 218 -0.69 -10.37 -21.86
C LEU A 218 -0.23 -9.64 -20.59
N ARG A 219 1.08 -9.43 -20.46
CA ARG A 219 1.64 -8.63 -19.37
C ARG A 219 1.05 -7.20 -19.40
N PRO A 220 0.74 -6.60 -18.24
CA PRO A 220 0.33 -5.21 -18.17
C PRO A 220 1.36 -4.32 -18.89
N ARG A 221 0.88 -3.52 -19.84
CA ARG A 221 1.77 -2.68 -20.66
C ARG A 221 2.26 -1.47 -19.86
N PRO A 222 3.58 -1.22 -19.80
CA PRO A 222 4.08 0.01 -19.20
C PRO A 222 3.66 1.22 -20.04
N ALA A 223 3.42 2.36 -19.38
CA ALA A 223 3.22 3.61 -20.09
C ALA A 223 4.54 4.04 -20.77
N ILE A 224 4.57 4.02 -22.10
CA ILE A 224 5.71 4.49 -22.87
C ILE A 224 5.60 6.01 -23.02
N THR A 225 6.52 6.72 -22.37
CA THR A 225 6.62 8.19 -22.44
C THR A 225 7.75 8.60 -23.38
N ARG A 226 7.85 9.89 -23.70
CA ARG A 226 8.96 10.45 -24.49
C ARG A 226 10.32 10.08 -23.89
N ASP A 227 10.45 10.08 -22.57
CA ASP A 227 11.72 9.84 -21.87
C ASP A 227 12.06 8.36 -21.74
N THR A 228 11.11 7.45 -21.94
CA THR A 228 11.32 6.00 -21.85
C THR A 228 11.23 5.28 -23.20
N ALA A 229 10.74 5.94 -24.26
CA ALA A 229 10.57 5.33 -25.59
C ALA A 229 11.86 4.69 -26.11
N PHE A 230 13.00 5.38 -25.98
CA PHE A 230 14.30 4.88 -26.44
C PHE A 230 14.67 3.52 -25.81
N PHE A 231 14.30 3.30 -24.54
CA PHE A 231 14.57 2.06 -23.81
C PHE A 231 13.79 0.88 -24.40
N PHE A 232 12.49 1.08 -24.68
CA PHE A 232 11.64 0.03 -25.23
C PHE A 232 11.93 -0.26 -26.71
N GLU A 233 12.21 0.77 -27.51
CA GLU A 233 12.66 0.58 -28.91
C GLU A 233 14.03 -0.10 -28.98
N GLY A 234 14.93 0.23 -28.04
CA GLY A 234 16.18 -0.50 -27.85
C GLY A 234 15.91 -1.97 -27.57
N ALA A 235 15.09 -2.27 -26.57
CA ALA A 235 14.75 -3.65 -26.20
C ALA A 235 14.17 -4.44 -27.38
N LYS A 236 13.27 -3.83 -28.17
CA LYS A 236 12.67 -4.44 -29.37
C LYS A 236 13.69 -4.74 -30.47
N THR A 237 14.76 -3.95 -30.55
CA THR A 237 15.87 -4.14 -31.51
C THR A 237 17.02 -4.97 -30.95
N GLY A 238 16.85 -5.59 -29.78
CA GLY A 238 17.86 -6.45 -29.15
C GLY A 238 18.95 -5.69 -28.39
N LYS A 239 18.70 -4.42 -28.04
CA LYS A 239 19.66 -3.54 -27.36
C LYS A 239 19.17 -3.14 -25.97
N LEU A 240 19.94 -3.43 -24.94
CA LEU A 240 19.69 -2.87 -23.61
C LEU A 240 20.27 -1.45 -23.55
N LEU A 241 19.42 -0.44 -23.48
CA LEU A 241 19.85 0.97 -23.46
C LEU A 241 19.62 1.61 -22.09
N ALA A 242 20.46 2.57 -21.70
CA ALA A 242 20.21 3.49 -20.59
C ALA A 242 20.53 4.93 -20.98
N GLN A 243 19.98 5.89 -20.24
CA GLN A 243 20.31 7.31 -20.44
C GLN A 243 21.70 7.58 -19.86
N ARG A 244 22.62 8.10 -20.67
CA ARG A 244 23.88 8.70 -20.22
C ARG A 244 23.77 10.20 -20.28
N CYS A 245 24.00 10.88 -19.16
CA CYS A 245 24.01 12.34 -19.15
C CYS A 245 25.22 12.86 -19.95
N SER A 246 24.98 13.71 -20.95
CA SER A 246 26.05 14.25 -21.81
C SER A 246 26.99 15.20 -21.07
N ASN A 247 26.53 15.78 -19.96
CA ASN A 247 27.33 16.72 -19.16
C ASN A 247 28.20 16.03 -18.10
N CYS A 248 27.64 15.10 -17.31
CA CYS A 248 28.37 14.46 -16.20
C CYS A 248 28.77 13.00 -16.47
N GLY A 249 28.39 12.44 -17.62
CA GLY A 249 28.71 11.07 -18.03
C GLY A 249 28.01 9.96 -17.25
N ARG A 250 27.23 10.28 -16.21
CA ARG A 250 26.57 9.28 -15.36
C ARG A 250 25.42 8.59 -16.09
N LEU A 251 25.36 7.27 -15.92
CA LEU A 251 24.23 6.45 -16.35
C LEU A 251 23.03 6.61 -15.41
N ARG A 252 21.84 6.58 -16.01
CA ARG A 252 20.57 6.84 -15.34
C ARG A 252 19.59 5.74 -15.69
N HIS A 253 19.12 5.07 -14.65
CA HIS A 253 17.98 4.18 -14.69
C HIS A 253 17.24 4.26 -13.34
N PRO A 254 15.90 4.36 -13.32
CA PRO A 254 15.01 4.54 -14.47
C PRO A 254 15.27 5.86 -15.25
N PRO A 255 14.90 5.95 -16.53
CA PRO A 255 14.97 7.18 -17.30
C PRO A 255 14.16 8.32 -16.66
N ALA A 256 14.62 9.57 -16.81
CA ALA A 256 13.90 10.74 -16.29
C ALA A 256 14.09 11.97 -17.22
N PRO A 257 13.36 13.08 -17.01
CA PRO A 257 13.54 14.30 -17.81
C PRO A 257 14.86 15.03 -17.55
N SER A 258 15.43 14.93 -16.34
CA SER A 258 16.65 15.66 -15.95
C SER A 258 17.61 14.80 -15.13
N CYS A 259 18.90 15.10 -15.24
CA CYS A 259 19.93 14.42 -14.47
C CYS A 259 19.85 14.83 -12.98
N ARG A 260 19.58 13.88 -12.08
CA ARG A 260 19.51 14.14 -10.63
C ARG A 260 20.80 14.67 -10.00
N TRP A 261 21.95 14.53 -10.67
CA TRP A 261 23.25 14.95 -10.16
C TRP A 261 23.64 16.36 -10.59
N CYS A 262 23.51 16.68 -11.88
CA CYS A 262 23.95 17.98 -12.42
C CYS A 262 22.81 18.84 -12.99
N ARG A 263 21.56 18.34 -12.96
CA ARG A 263 20.34 18.99 -13.49
C ARG A 263 20.32 19.23 -15.00
N SER A 264 21.31 18.72 -15.74
CA SER A 264 21.31 18.79 -17.20
C SER A 264 20.12 18.03 -17.78
N LEU A 265 19.52 18.60 -18.82
CA LEU A 265 18.50 17.98 -19.66
C LEU A 265 19.10 17.21 -20.84
N GLU A 266 20.41 17.38 -21.08
CA GLU A 266 21.13 16.76 -22.20
C GLU A 266 21.58 15.35 -21.83
N TRP A 267 21.22 14.39 -22.69
CA TRP A 267 21.59 12.99 -22.55
C TRP A 267 21.62 12.28 -23.90
N GLU A 268 22.34 11.17 -23.95
CA GLU A 268 22.41 10.26 -25.08
C GLU A 268 22.13 8.82 -24.64
N PRO A 269 21.55 7.97 -25.50
CA PRO A 269 21.37 6.56 -25.19
C PRO A 269 22.74 5.85 -25.22
N GLN A 270 23.04 5.07 -24.18
CA GLN A 270 24.20 4.18 -24.13
C GLN A 270 23.73 2.73 -24.10
N GLU A 271 24.30 1.91 -24.97
CA GLU A 271 24.13 0.46 -24.97
C GLU A 271 24.91 -0.17 -23.80
N LEU A 272 24.24 -1.05 -23.06
CA LEU A 272 24.78 -1.76 -21.90
C LEU A 272 25.08 -3.20 -22.30
N SER A 273 26.11 -3.77 -21.69
CA SER A 273 26.47 -5.19 -21.85
C SER A 273 25.39 -6.15 -21.34
N GLY A 274 24.54 -5.69 -20.42
CA GLY A 274 23.55 -6.52 -19.73
C GLY A 274 24.15 -7.42 -18.65
N ARG A 275 25.46 -7.38 -18.43
CA ARG A 275 26.13 -8.15 -17.39
C ARG A 275 26.05 -7.41 -16.07
N GLY A 276 25.84 -8.15 -14.99
CA GLY A 276 25.78 -7.55 -13.66
C GLY A 276 25.84 -8.55 -12.53
N THR A 277 25.57 -8.04 -11.34
CA THR A 277 25.43 -8.83 -10.11
C THR A 277 24.10 -8.49 -9.46
N LEU A 278 23.41 -9.51 -8.94
CA LEU A 278 22.15 -9.30 -8.24
C LEU A 278 22.41 -8.53 -6.93
N PHE A 279 21.96 -7.28 -6.86
CA PHE A 279 22.13 -6.40 -5.70
C PHE A 279 21.12 -6.72 -4.58
N SER A 280 19.86 -6.95 -4.94
CA SER A 280 18.78 -7.32 -4.02
C SER A 280 17.63 -7.98 -4.78
N TYR A 281 16.77 -8.74 -4.10
CA TYR A 281 15.57 -9.33 -4.70
C TYR A 281 14.43 -9.48 -3.69
N VAL A 282 13.22 -9.66 -4.20
CA VAL A 282 12.04 -10.07 -3.45
C VAL A 282 11.36 -11.25 -4.15
N VAL A 283 10.70 -12.12 -3.38
CA VAL A 283 9.92 -13.24 -3.90
C VAL A 283 8.45 -12.94 -3.62
N VAL A 284 7.69 -12.66 -4.68
CA VAL A 284 6.26 -12.33 -4.60
C VAL A 284 5.44 -13.61 -4.70
N HIS A 285 4.64 -13.89 -3.67
CA HIS A 285 3.72 -15.04 -3.65
C HIS A 285 2.27 -14.63 -3.97
N HIS A 286 1.82 -13.47 -3.47
CA HIS A 286 0.44 -12.98 -3.59
C HIS A 286 0.38 -11.43 -3.63
N PRO A 287 -0.68 -10.82 -4.20
CA PRO A 287 -1.73 -11.46 -4.98
C PRO A 287 -1.21 -11.93 -6.35
N GLN A 288 -1.84 -12.97 -6.90
CA GLN A 288 -1.44 -13.53 -8.19
C GLN A 288 -2.21 -12.85 -9.31
N VAL A 289 -1.47 -12.29 -10.27
CA VAL A 289 -2.03 -11.77 -11.52
C VAL A 289 -1.81 -12.80 -12.63
N PRO A 290 -2.85 -13.19 -13.39
CA PRO A 290 -2.76 -14.29 -14.36
C PRO A 290 -1.69 -14.14 -15.47
N ALA A 291 -1.14 -12.94 -15.67
CA ALA A 291 -0.08 -12.70 -16.66
C ALA A 291 1.32 -13.18 -16.21
N PHE A 292 1.53 -13.50 -14.93
CA PHE A 292 2.83 -13.84 -14.36
C PHE A 292 2.86 -15.27 -13.80
N ASP A 293 4.05 -15.86 -13.76
CA ASP A 293 4.31 -17.13 -13.09
C ASP A 293 4.75 -16.85 -11.65
N TYR A 294 4.35 -17.73 -10.72
CA TYR A 294 4.59 -17.57 -9.29
C TYR A 294 5.30 -18.80 -8.70
N PRO A 295 6.17 -18.63 -7.68
CA PRO A 295 6.59 -17.36 -7.07
C PRO A 295 7.40 -16.47 -8.02
N LEU A 296 7.05 -15.18 -8.10
CA LEU A 296 7.70 -14.22 -9.00
C LEU A 296 8.91 -13.60 -8.30
N VAL A 297 10.12 -13.87 -8.82
CA VAL A 297 11.34 -13.26 -8.30
C VAL A 297 11.59 -11.94 -9.03
N VAL A 298 11.57 -10.83 -8.31
CA VAL A 298 11.89 -9.50 -8.84
C VAL A 298 13.24 -9.06 -8.28
N GLY A 299 14.20 -8.86 -9.18
CA GLY A 299 15.58 -8.52 -8.85
C GLY A 299 15.92 -7.08 -9.16
N VAL A 300 16.87 -6.54 -8.39
CA VAL A 300 17.64 -5.35 -8.74
C VAL A 300 19.05 -5.81 -9.05
N ALA A 301 19.52 -5.62 -10.27
CA ALA A 301 20.89 -5.92 -10.64
C ALA A 301 21.74 -4.65 -10.75
N GLU A 302 22.95 -4.69 -10.21
CA GLU A 302 24.00 -3.70 -10.47
C GLU A 302 24.77 -4.14 -11.71
N LEU A 303 24.62 -3.38 -12.80
CA LEU A 303 25.27 -3.64 -14.07
C LEU A 303 26.74 -3.21 -14.04
N GLU A 304 27.58 -3.83 -14.86
CA GLU A 304 29.03 -3.55 -14.92
C GLU A 304 29.34 -2.08 -15.21
N GLU A 305 28.46 -1.37 -15.92
CA GLU A 305 28.61 0.05 -16.23
C GLU A 305 28.21 0.98 -15.06
N GLY A 306 27.68 0.44 -13.96
CA GLY A 306 27.47 1.15 -12.68
C GLY A 306 26.06 1.71 -12.45
N THR A 307 25.07 1.34 -13.28
CA THR A 307 23.65 1.65 -13.01
C THR A 307 22.89 0.42 -12.52
N ARG A 308 21.70 0.63 -11.96
CA ARG A 308 20.85 -0.45 -11.47
C ARG A 308 19.59 -0.61 -12.30
N LEU A 309 19.31 -1.86 -12.67
CA LEU A 309 18.14 -2.26 -13.44
C LEU A 309 17.25 -3.14 -12.58
N VAL A 310 15.93 -2.95 -12.71
CA VAL A 310 14.92 -3.80 -12.07
C VAL A 310 14.31 -4.68 -13.15
N ALA A 311 14.28 -5.99 -12.92
CA ALA A 311 13.67 -6.96 -13.82
C ALA A 311 13.34 -8.27 -13.11
N ASP A 312 12.54 -9.11 -13.76
CA ASP A 312 12.26 -10.48 -13.29
C ASP A 312 13.55 -11.31 -13.33
N VAL A 313 13.79 -12.15 -12.32
CA VAL A 313 14.83 -13.18 -12.35
C VAL A 313 14.19 -14.48 -12.81
N VAL A 314 14.66 -15.02 -13.95
CA VAL A 314 14.06 -16.18 -14.61
C VAL A 314 15.09 -17.30 -14.82
N GLY A 315 14.61 -18.53 -15.04
CA GLY A 315 15.47 -19.68 -15.32
C GLY A 315 16.26 -20.18 -14.10
N VAL A 316 15.79 -19.88 -12.90
CA VAL A 316 16.36 -20.31 -11.62
C VAL A 316 15.23 -20.58 -10.63
N ASP A 317 15.41 -21.59 -9.78
CA ASP A 317 14.47 -21.83 -8.69
C ASP A 317 14.53 -20.67 -7.68
N PRO A 318 13.40 -20.15 -7.17
CA PRO A 318 13.41 -19.07 -6.19
C PRO A 318 14.27 -19.34 -4.95
N GLY A 319 14.42 -20.60 -4.54
CA GLY A 319 15.26 -21.02 -3.41
C GLY A 319 16.76 -20.93 -3.68
N ASP A 320 17.17 -20.92 -4.95
CA ASP A 320 18.57 -20.82 -5.36
C ASP A 320 19.03 -19.37 -5.61
N VAL A 321 18.11 -18.41 -5.61
CA VAL A 321 18.42 -16.99 -5.82
C VAL A 321 19.09 -16.41 -4.56
N HIS A 322 20.25 -15.77 -4.74
CA HIS A 322 20.99 -15.13 -3.66
C HIS A 322 21.62 -13.81 -4.09
N ILE A 323 21.82 -12.88 -3.14
CA ILE A 323 22.53 -11.63 -3.38
C ILE A 323 23.96 -11.91 -3.82
N GLY A 324 24.47 -11.10 -4.75
CA GLY A 324 25.79 -11.26 -5.36
C GLY A 324 25.84 -12.29 -6.49
N MET A 325 24.73 -12.96 -6.82
CA MET A 325 24.65 -13.87 -7.95
C MET A 325 25.04 -13.15 -9.26
N PRO A 326 25.97 -13.69 -10.05
CA PRO A 326 26.28 -13.17 -11.38
C PRO A 326 25.10 -13.38 -12.32
N ILE A 327 24.66 -12.32 -12.99
CA ILE A 327 23.53 -12.38 -13.93
C ILE A 327 23.90 -11.82 -15.30
N ASP A 328 23.19 -12.30 -16.31
CA ASP A 328 23.13 -11.71 -17.65
C ASP A 328 21.69 -11.27 -17.93
N THR A 329 21.54 -10.10 -18.54
CA THR A 329 20.24 -9.56 -18.95
C THR A 329 19.87 -10.12 -20.32
N GLU A 330 18.71 -10.77 -20.40
CA GLU A 330 18.10 -11.24 -21.63
C GLU A 330 16.90 -10.38 -21.98
N LEU A 331 16.69 -10.11 -23.27
CA LEU A 331 15.53 -9.37 -23.76
C LEU A 331 14.45 -10.37 -24.18
N LEU A 332 13.41 -10.48 -23.35
CA LEU A 332 12.32 -11.43 -23.54
C LEU A 332 11.14 -10.74 -24.26
N PRO A 333 10.72 -11.23 -25.43
CA PRO A 333 9.48 -10.80 -26.06
C PRO A 333 8.29 -11.29 -25.22
N VAL A 334 7.52 -10.36 -24.65
CA VAL A 334 6.36 -10.68 -23.78
C VAL A 334 5.04 -10.57 -24.53
N ASP A 335 5.02 -9.83 -25.64
CA ASP A 335 3.95 -9.80 -26.64
C ASP A 335 4.54 -9.39 -28.02
N PRO A 336 3.75 -9.36 -29.13
CA PRO A 336 4.27 -9.04 -30.46
C PRO A 336 4.93 -7.66 -30.61
N GLU A 337 4.68 -6.72 -29.71
CA GLU A 337 5.20 -5.34 -29.79
C GLU A 337 6.04 -4.94 -28.57
N LEU A 338 6.04 -5.74 -27.49
CA LEU A 338 6.73 -5.44 -26.23
C LEU A 338 7.81 -6.47 -25.92
N THR A 339 9.03 -5.98 -25.73
CA THR A 339 10.20 -6.75 -25.25
C THR A 339 10.69 -6.12 -23.95
N LEU A 340 10.91 -6.94 -22.92
CA LEU A 340 11.35 -6.49 -21.61
C LEU A 340 12.66 -7.19 -21.21
N PRO A 341 13.55 -6.54 -20.46
CA PRO A 341 14.69 -7.22 -19.87
C PRO A 341 14.24 -8.17 -18.76
N VAL A 342 14.92 -9.31 -18.67
CA VAL A 342 14.87 -10.27 -17.58
C VAL A 342 16.29 -10.67 -17.21
N PHE A 343 16.53 -11.06 -15.97
CA PHE A 343 17.82 -11.55 -15.50
C PHE A 343 17.85 -13.07 -15.52
N LYS A 344 18.94 -13.64 -16.06
CA LYS A 344 19.26 -15.06 -15.92
C LYS A 344 20.56 -15.23 -15.16
N PRO A 345 20.71 -16.26 -14.30
CA PRO A 345 22.01 -16.58 -13.73
C PRO A 345 23.02 -16.85 -14.84
N ARG A 346 24.19 -16.23 -14.73
CA ARG A 346 25.27 -16.47 -15.67
C ARG A 346 25.90 -17.83 -15.40
N THR A 347 25.57 -18.83 -16.21
CA THR A 347 26.23 -20.14 -16.16
C THR A 347 27.71 -19.96 -16.50
N ALA A 348 28.61 -20.54 -15.69
CA ALA A 348 30.04 -20.55 -15.98
C ALA A 348 30.28 -21.20 -17.36
N ARG A 349 30.92 -20.46 -18.27
CA ARG A 349 31.32 -20.97 -19.57
C ARG A 349 32.22 -22.20 -19.38
N PRO A 350 31.95 -23.37 -19.99
CA PRO A 350 32.92 -24.47 -19.97
C PRO A 350 34.22 -24.00 -20.65
N PRO A 351 35.40 -24.35 -20.12
CA PRO A 351 36.67 -23.87 -20.67
C PRO A 351 36.82 -24.27 -22.15
N ARG A 352 37.26 -23.32 -22.98
CA ARG A 352 37.53 -23.53 -24.41
C ARG A 352 38.73 -24.48 -24.56
N GLY A 353 38.45 -25.75 -24.84
CA GLY A 353 39.23 -26.69 -25.66
C GLY A 353 40.65 -27.05 -25.23
N GLU A 354 40.88 -28.34 -24.95
CA GLU A 354 42.09 -29.01 -25.40
C GLU A 354 41.80 -29.68 -26.75
N ARG A 355 42.45 -29.16 -27.80
CA ARG A 355 42.75 -29.98 -28.98
C ARG A 355 43.88 -30.92 -28.57
N ALA A 356 43.68 -32.21 -28.75
CA ALA A 356 44.74 -33.18 -29.02
C ALA A 356 44.34 -33.97 -30.27
#